data_AF-A0A7R9VBK3-F1
#
_entry.id   AF-A0A7R9VBK3-F1
#
_cell.length_a   1.000
_cell.length_b   1.000
_cell.length_c   1.000
_cell.angle_alpha   90.00
_cell.angle_beta   90.00
_cell.angle_gamma   90.00
#
_symmetry.space_group_name_H-M   'P 1'
#
loop_
_entity.id
_entity.type
_entity.pdbx_description
1 polymer ?
#
loop_
_entity_poly.entity_id
_entity_poly.type
_entity_poly.pdbx_seq_one_letter_code
_entity_poly.pdbx_strand_id
1 'polypeptide(L)'
;TGFFSELTRGTVPADSLMHACTSAGVAKYGSPLSLDARFKVDLIVVGSSAVDLNGSRLGKGEGFAELEYGMLRWMGAVDDATLVVTTVHDCQVLETPIDAARMLEHDVPVDLIVTPTRVIKTSPQIKKPPG
;
A
#
# COMPACT_ATOMS: atom_id res chain seq x y z
N THR A 1 15.71 14.11 -4.88
CA THR A 1 15.23 12.72 -4.83
C THR A 1 13.72 12.78 -4.90
N GLY A 2 13.10 12.08 -5.84
CA GLY A 2 11.63 12.07 -5.99
C GLY A 2 10.98 11.38 -4.79
N PHE A 3 9.73 11.74 -4.47
CA PHE A 3 8.96 11.10 -3.40
C PHE A 3 8.58 9.67 -3.79
N PHE A 4 8.25 9.46 -5.06
CA PHE A 4 8.06 8.14 -5.67
C PHE A 4 9.17 7.84 -6.67
N SER A 5 9.41 6.57 -6.91
CA SER A 5 10.30 6.08 -7.97
C SER A 5 9.62 4.93 -8.70
N GLU A 6 9.79 4.88 -10.02
CA GLU A 6 9.35 3.75 -10.84
C GLU A 6 10.51 2.80 -11.12
N LEU A 7 10.19 1.51 -11.18
CA LEU A 7 11.08 0.46 -11.65
C LEU A 7 10.43 -0.23 -12.84
N THR A 8 11.13 -0.30 -13.96
CA THR A 8 10.67 -1.02 -15.15
C THR A 8 11.44 -2.32 -15.28
N ARG A 9 10.74 -3.47 -15.39
CA ARG A 9 11.40 -4.79 -15.48
C ARG A 9 12.49 -4.85 -16.57
N GLY A 10 12.25 -4.20 -17.71
CA GLY A 10 13.19 -4.18 -18.84
C GLY A 10 14.49 -3.39 -18.58
N THR A 11 14.53 -2.53 -17.56
CA THR A 11 15.71 -1.71 -17.22
C THR A 11 16.59 -2.33 -16.14
N VAL A 12 16.13 -3.42 -15.50
CA VAL A 12 16.84 -4.12 -14.42
C VAL A 12 17.42 -5.45 -14.93
N PRO A 13 18.74 -5.70 -14.76
CA PRO A 13 19.35 -6.99 -15.04
C PRO A 13 18.67 -8.13 -14.27
N ALA A 14 18.56 -9.31 -14.89
CA ALA A 14 17.79 -10.43 -14.33
C ALA A 14 18.34 -10.92 -12.97
N ASP A 15 19.67 -10.94 -12.81
CA ASP A 15 20.37 -11.29 -11.57
C ASP A 15 20.23 -10.22 -10.47
N SER A 16 19.81 -9.01 -10.84
CA SER A 16 19.70 -7.85 -9.95
C SER A 16 18.27 -7.58 -9.49
N LEU A 17 17.27 -8.37 -9.91
CA LEU A 17 15.86 -8.11 -9.62
C LEU A 17 15.55 -8.05 -8.13
N MET A 18 16.06 -9.00 -7.34
CA MET A 18 15.84 -9.00 -5.90
C MET A 18 16.47 -7.79 -5.22
N HIS A 19 17.64 -7.38 -5.69
CA HIS A 19 18.29 -6.19 -5.17
C HIS A 19 17.51 -4.92 -5.54
N ALA A 20 16.98 -4.82 -6.76
CA ALA A 20 16.18 -3.68 -7.21
C ALA A 20 14.93 -3.43 -6.34
N CYS A 21 14.34 -4.47 -5.75
CA CYS A 21 13.21 -4.36 -4.83
C CYS A 21 13.57 -3.89 -3.41
N THR A 22 14.84 -3.53 -3.14
CA THR A 22 15.28 -2.94 -1.86
C THR A 22 15.37 -1.42 -1.98
N SER A 23 15.38 -0.68 -0.86
CA SER A 23 15.55 0.79 -0.90
C SER A 23 16.83 1.24 -1.62
N ALA A 24 17.95 0.53 -1.42
CA ALA A 24 19.20 0.80 -2.12
C ALA A 24 19.12 0.47 -3.61
N GLY A 25 18.38 -0.59 -3.97
CA GLY A 25 18.12 -0.96 -5.36
C GLY A 25 17.25 0.05 -6.09
N VAL A 26 16.16 0.50 -5.47
CA VAL A 26 15.31 1.58 -6.03
C VAL A 26 16.12 2.85 -6.25
N ALA A 27 17.02 3.21 -5.32
CA ALA A 27 17.91 4.36 -5.50
C ALA A 27 18.90 4.21 -6.67
N LYS A 28 19.31 2.96 -6.99
CA LYS A 28 20.27 2.65 -8.06
C LYS A 28 19.61 2.50 -9.43
N TYR A 29 18.49 1.80 -9.50
CA TYR A 29 17.85 1.38 -10.75
C TYR A 29 16.54 2.11 -11.05
N GLY A 30 15.96 2.79 -10.04
CA GLY A 30 14.69 3.49 -10.18
C GLY A 30 14.84 4.85 -10.85
N SER A 31 13.78 5.26 -11.54
CA SER A 31 13.64 6.60 -12.07
C SER A 31 12.70 7.40 -11.16
N PRO A 32 13.12 8.57 -10.65
CA PRO A 32 12.28 9.36 -9.77
C PRO A 32 11.05 9.91 -10.51
N LEU A 33 9.90 9.84 -9.87
CA LEU A 33 8.65 10.41 -10.36
C LEU A 33 8.40 11.79 -9.72
N SER A 34 8.03 12.75 -10.55
CA SER A 34 7.49 14.03 -10.10
C SER A 34 6.04 13.87 -9.65
N LEU A 35 5.55 14.77 -8.79
CA LEU A 35 4.14 14.86 -8.44
C LEU A 35 3.26 15.29 -9.62
N ASP A 36 3.86 15.88 -10.68
CA ASP A 36 3.16 16.18 -11.92
C ASP A 36 3.10 15.01 -12.90
N ALA A 37 3.72 13.87 -12.57
CA ALA A 37 3.66 12.68 -13.41
C ALA A 37 2.19 12.22 -13.60
N ARG A 38 1.94 11.59 -14.75
CA ARG A 38 0.61 11.07 -15.10
C ARG A 38 0.73 9.57 -15.33
N PHE A 39 0.23 8.80 -14.37
CA PHE A 39 0.18 7.36 -14.40
C PHE A 39 -1.04 6.87 -13.64
N LYS A 40 -1.36 5.58 -13.79
CA LYS A 40 -2.42 4.92 -13.02
C LYS A 40 -1.81 3.79 -12.21
N VAL A 41 -2.27 3.65 -10.97
CA VAL A 41 -1.92 2.54 -10.09
C VAL A 41 -3.13 1.62 -9.99
N ASP A 42 -2.97 0.40 -10.49
CA ASP A 42 -4.02 -0.62 -10.42
C ASP A 42 -4.05 -1.32 -9.05
N LEU A 43 -2.89 -1.39 -8.38
CA LEU A 43 -2.68 -2.12 -7.13
C LEU A 43 -1.71 -1.38 -6.23
N ILE A 44 -2.09 -1.19 -4.97
CA ILE A 44 -1.22 -0.75 -3.88
C ILE A 44 -0.97 -1.95 -2.96
N VAL A 45 0.29 -2.26 -2.70
CA VAL A 45 0.68 -3.21 -1.66
C VAL A 45 1.21 -2.42 -0.47
N VAL A 46 0.44 -2.38 0.62
CA VAL A 46 0.74 -1.62 1.84
C VAL A 46 1.15 -2.57 2.98
N GLY A 47 2.18 -2.19 3.71
CA GLY A 47 2.62 -2.93 4.91
C GLY A 47 1.72 -2.64 6.11
N SER A 48 1.45 -3.67 6.92
CA SER A 48 0.62 -3.57 8.13
C SER A 48 1.26 -4.32 9.29
N SER A 49 1.11 -3.79 10.51
CA SER A 49 1.48 -4.46 11.77
C SER A 49 0.42 -5.47 12.20
N ALA A 50 -0.86 -5.13 12.00
CA ALA A 50 -2.01 -6.00 12.23
C ALA A 50 -3.18 -5.57 11.33
N VAL A 51 -4.08 -6.50 11.03
CA VAL A 51 -5.32 -6.26 10.29
C VAL A 51 -6.47 -7.06 10.87
N ASP A 52 -7.70 -6.63 10.65
CA ASP A 52 -8.89 -7.42 10.97
C ASP A 52 -9.58 -7.95 9.71
N LEU A 53 -10.56 -8.84 9.88
CA LEU A 53 -11.33 -9.43 8.78
C LEU A 53 -12.20 -8.41 8.01
N ASN A 54 -12.41 -7.22 8.55
CA ASN A 54 -13.13 -6.14 7.90
C ASN A 54 -12.22 -5.30 6.99
N GLY A 55 -10.90 -5.48 7.05
CA GLY A 55 -9.94 -4.71 6.26
C GLY A 55 -9.46 -3.43 6.94
N SER A 56 -9.76 -3.26 8.23
CA SER A 56 -9.06 -2.28 9.05
C SER A 56 -7.61 -2.72 9.21
N ARG A 57 -6.67 -1.77 9.21
CA ARG A 57 -5.25 -2.05 9.41
C ARG A 57 -4.63 -1.11 10.43
N LEU A 58 -3.63 -1.62 11.12
CA LEU A 58 -2.75 -0.85 11.99
C LEU A 58 -1.37 -0.80 11.34
N GLY A 59 -0.90 0.40 11.02
CA GLY A 59 0.46 0.64 10.53
C GLY A 59 1.49 0.68 11.65
N LYS A 60 2.62 1.32 11.38
CA LYS A 60 3.66 1.60 12.40
C LYS A 60 3.33 2.82 13.29
N GLY A 61 2.38 3.66 12.87
CA GLY A 61 1.89 4.81 13.63
C GLY A 61 2.38 6.19 13.15
N GLU A 62 3.23 6.25 12.12
CA GLU A 62 3.83 7.50 11.63
C GLU A 62 3.03 8.19 10.51
N GLY A 63 1.98 7.54 9.97
CA GLY A 63 1.13 8.13 8.93
C GLY A 63 1.72 8.18 7.51
N PHE A 64 2.92 7.61 7.28
CA PHE A 64 3.58 7.70 5.96
C PHE A 64 2.79 7.06 4.83
N ALA A 65 2.18 5.89 5.07
CA ALA A 65 1.40 5.19 4.04
C ALA A 65 0.13 5.97 3.67
N GLU A 66 -0.49 6.61 4.65
CA GLU A 66 -1.67 7.46 4.47
C GLU A 66 -1.30 8.74 3.69
N LEU A 67 -0.15 9.36 3.99
CA LEU A 67 0.37 10.49 3.21
C LEU A 67 0.70 10.11 1.76
N GLU A 68 1.38 8.98 1.56
CA GLU A 68 1.68 8.44 0.22
C GLU A 68 0.39 8.19 -0.58
N TYR A 69 -0.62 7.60 0.06
CA TYR A 69 -1.94 7.40 -0.56
C TYR A 69 -2.62 8.72 -0.92
N GLY A 70 -2.63 9.70 0.00
CA GLY A 70 -3.19 11.03 -0.24
C GLY A 70 -2.50 11.76 -1.39
N MET A 71 -1.17 11.65 -1.50
CA MET A 71 -0.43 12.20 -2.63
C MET A 71 -0.80 11.51 -3.95
N LEU A 72 -0.95 10.18 -3.96
CA LEU A 72 -1.41 9.47 -5.16
C LEU A 72 -2.85 9.83 -5.54
N ARG A 73 -3.73 10.08 -4.57
CA ARG A 73 -5.10 10.60 -4.80
C ARG A 73 -5.05 11.98 -5.43
N TRP A 74 -4.24 12.88 -4.87
CA TRP A 74 -4.03 14.24 -5.40
C TRP A 74 -3.50 14.22 -6.84
N MET A 75 -2.59 13.30 -7.14
CA MET A 75 -2.05 13.09 -8.49
C MET A 75 -3.06 12.51 -9.48
N GLY A 76 -4.23 12.05 -9.00
CA GLY A 76 -5.22 11.32 -9.80
C GLY A 76 -4.74 9.93 -10.23
N ALA A 77 -3.70 9.41 -9.57
CA ALA A 77 -3.09 8.12 -9.90
C ALA A 77 -3.85 6.93 -9.30
N VAL A 78 -4.60 7.17 -8.22
CA VAL A 78 -5.42 6.18 -7.52
C VAL A 78 -6.84 6.72 -7.32
N ASP A 79 -7.82 5.83 -7.29
CA ASP A 79 -9.22 6.14 -7.04
C ASP A 79 -9.86 5.09 -6.11
N ASP A 80 -11.18 5.14 -5.92
CA ASP A 80 -11.90 4.20 -5.05
C ASP A 80 -11.84 2.76 -5.60
N ALA A 81 -11.62 2.59 -6.91
CA ALA A 81 -11.50 1.30 -7.58
C ALA A 81 -10.07 0.74 -7.55
N THR A 82 -9.04 1.55 -7.24
CA THR A 82 -7.67 1.05 -7.05
C THR A 82 -7.62 0.04 -5.92
N LEU A 83 -7.13 -1.17 -6.18
CA LEU A 83 -7.08 -2.25 -5.20
C LEU A 83 -6.00 -2.00 -4.15
N VAL A 84 -6.33 -2.08 -2.87
CA VAL A 84 -5.38 -1.97 -1.75
C VAL A 84 -5.21 -3.33 -1.11
N VAL A 85 -3.98 -3.84 -1.06
CA VAL A 85 -3.65 -5.19 -0.59
C VAL A 85 -2.58 -5.10 0.48
N THR A 86 -2.66 -5.98 1.47
CA THR A 86 -1.60 -6.17 2.46
C THR A 86 -1.13 -7.61 2.45
N THR A 87 0.17 -7.80 2.71
CA THR A 87 0.75 -9.09 3.06
C THR A 87 1.08 -9.10 4.54
N VAL A 88 0.56 -10.07 5.28
CA VAL A 88 0.83 -10.23 6.73
C VAL A 88 0.96 -11.71 7.08
N HIS A 89 1.59 -12.02 8.21
CA HIS A 89 1.55 -13.37 8.77
C HIS A 89 0.17 -13.69 9.37
N ASP A 90 -0.21 -14.96 9.44
CA ASP A 90 -1.52 -15.38 9.96
C ASP A 90 -1.81 -14.87 11.38
N CYS A 91 -0.79 -14.75 12.23
CA CYS A 91 -0.91 -14.21 13.59
C CYS A 91 -1.18 -12.71 13.68
N GLN A 92 -1.00 -11.98 12.58
CA GLN A 92 -1.28 -10.53 12.48
C GLN A 92 -2.72 -10.27 12.01
N VAL A 93 -3.48 -11.33 11.68
CA VAL A 93 -4.91 -11.23 11.37
C VAL A 93 -5.70 -11.40 12.66
N LEU A 94 -6.33 -10.32 13.12
CA LEU A 94 -7.10 -10.26 14.35
C LEU A 94 -8.51 -10.81 14.11
N GLU A 95 -8.94 -11.72 14.99
CA GLU A 95 -10.34 -12.20 15.02
C GLU A 95 -11.27 -11.15 15.60
N THR A 96 -10.81 -10.41 16.62
CA THR A 96 -11.53 -9.27 17.16
C THR A 96 -11.34 -8.05 16.24
N PRO A 97 -12.43 -7.38 15.82
CA PRO A 97 -12.34 -6.18 14.99
C PRO A 97 -11.48 -5.10 15.65
N ILE A 98 -10.72 -4.38 14.83
CA ILE A 98 -10.11 -3.12 15.23
C ILE A 98 -11.26 -2.13 15.44
N ASP A 99 -11.21 -1.38 16.54
CA ASP A 99 -12.28 -0.45 16.89
C ASP A 99 -12.40 0.66 15.83
N ALA A 100 -13.49 0.59 15.04
CA ALA A 100 -13.78 1.54 13.99
C ALA A 100 -13.91 2.98 14.51
N ALA A 101 -14.29 3.20 15.78
CA ALA A 101 -14.35 4.52 16.38
C ALA A 101 -12.96 5.17 16.56
N ARG A 102 -11.89 4.37 16.45
CA ARG A 102 -10.49 4.82 16.51
C ARG A 102 -9.86 4.97 15.14
N MET A 103 -10.57 4.58 14.08
CA MET A 103 -10.14 4.81 12.70
C MET A 103 -10.41 6.26 12.32
N LEU A 104 -9.44 6.88 11.67
CA LEU A 104 -9.48 8.27 11.23
C LEU A 104 -9.87 8.34 9.75
N GLU A 105 -10.34 9.51 9.30
CA GLU A 105 -10.77 9.74 7.92
C GLU A 105 -9.67 9.49 6.87
N HIS A 106 -8.41 9.62 7.29
CA HIS A 106 -7.24 9.37 6.44
C HIS A 106 -6.74 7.92 6.48
N ASP A 107 -7.32 7.06 7.31
CA ASP A 107 -6.91 5.65 7.34
C ASP A 107 -7.33 4.94 6.07
N VAL A 108 -6.36 4.29 5.42
CA VAL A 108 -6.60 3.57 4.16
C VAL A 108 -6.95 2.11 4.47
N PRO A 109 -8.19 1.66 4.24
CA PRO A 109 -8.56 0.25 4.41
C PRO A 109 -7.90 -0.64 3.35
N VAL A 110 -7.79 -1.93 3.66
CA VAL A 110 -7.33 -2.95 2.70
C VAL A 110 -8.52 -3.73 2.14
N ASP A 111 -8.50 -4.00 0.84
CA ASP A 111 -9.49 -4.79 0.11
C ASP A 111 -9.16 -6.29 0.13
N LEU A 112 -7.87 -6.64 0.19
CA LEU A 112 -7.37 -8.02 0.31
C LEU A 112 -6.29 -8.13 1.38
N ILE A 113 -6.37 -9.20 2.15
CA ILE A 113 -5.33 -9.63 3.08
C ILE A 113 -4.77 -10.94 2.57
N VAL A 114 -3.46 -10.96 2.30
CA VAL A 114 -2.74 -12.15 1.84
C VAL A 114 -1.86 -12.65 2.97
N THR A 115 -2.05 -13.89 3.38
CA THR A 115 -1.21 -14.60 4.35
C THR A 115 -0.51 -15.78 3.67
N PRO A 116 0.49 -16.41 4.30
CA PRO A 116 1.08 -17.64 3.80
C PRO A 116 0.08 -18.77 3.56
N THR A 117 -1.07 -18.78 4.25
CA THR A 117 -2.04 -19.89 4.19
C THR A 117 -3.31 -19.56 3.42
N ARG A 118 -3.67 -18.29 3.25
CA ARG A 118 -4.95 -17.90 2.64
C ARG A 118 -4.96 -16.47 2.09
N VAL A 119 -5.92 -16.22 1.22
CA VAL A 119 -6.29 -14.88 0.74
C VAL A 119 -7.68 -14.57 1.25
N ILE A 120 -7.83 -13.43 1.93
CA ILE A 120 -9.08 -12.97 2.53
C ILE A 120 -9.52 -11.72 1.78
N LYS A 121 -10.72 -11.75 1.20
CA LYS A 121 -11.38 -10.55 0.68
C LYS A 121 -12.16 -9.89 1.79
N THR A 122 -11.94 -8.60 1.99
CA THR A 122 -12.54 -7.84 3.08
C THR A 122 -13.81 -7.14 2.61
N SER A 123 -14.52 -6.53 3.54
CA SER A 123 -15.62 -5.60 3.27
C SER A 123 -15.46 -4.38 4.18
N PRO A 124 -14.58 -3.44 3.80
CA PRO A 124 -14.26 -2.27 4.61
C PRO A 124 -15.50 -1.49 5.03
N GLN A 125 -15.56 -1.17 6.32
CA GLN A 125 -16.62 -0.33 6.89
C GLN A 125 -16.33 1.17 6.73
N ILE A 126 -15.06 1.51 6.49
CA ILE A 126 -14.62 2.87 6.16
C ILE A 126 -14.35 2.98 4.67
N LYS A 127 -14.57 4.18 4.12
CA LYS A 127 -14.26 4.48 2.72
C LYS A 127 -12.77 4.76 2.57
N LYS A 128 -12.26 4.58 1.35
CA LYS A 128 -10.91 5.04 1.00
C LYS A 128 -10.86 6.58 1.10
N PRO A 129 -9.78 7.15 1.67
CA PRO A 129 -9.66 8.60 1.81
C PRO A 129 -9.73 9.32 0.46
N PRO A 130 -10.35 10.51 0.37
CA PRO A 130 -10.54 11.20 -0.90
C PRO A 130 -9.26 11.82 -1.46
N GLY A 131 -8.22 11.97 -0.64
CA GLY A 131 -7.00 12.71 -0.95
C GLY A 131 -6.86 13.95 -0.08
#